data_AF-A0A1B8AJM1-F1
#
_entry.id   AF-A0A1B8AJM1-F1
#
_cell.length_a   1.000
_cell.length_b   1.000
_cell.length_c   1.000
_cell.angle_alpha   90.00
_cell.angle_beta   90.00
_cell.angle_gamma   90.00
#
_symmetry.space_group_name_H-M   'P 1'
#
loop_
_entity.id
_entity.type
_entity.pdbx_description
1 polymer ?
#
loop_
_entity_poly.entity_id
_entity_poly.type
_entity_poly.pdbx_seq_one_letter_code
_entity_poly.pdbx_strand_id
1 'polypeptide(L)'
;MPTHDSPTTSDATNNECDAQRTPKNTTWWPPLKEALLSGELKPEDLEVQCPICLERCTVLDHEYELLGYQHAASIYACGHIFGNMCMRKRLYHVIVEREEVTCPLCLECLQHPQCGHPNLGHIIPLEKERTSSVPEILSRGGTLEPNCQFCWLADLAKKLKRKLCSLHDGDFDDRIKVKVKVNI
;
A
#
# COMPACT_ATOMS: atom_id res chain seq x y z
N MET A 1 -65.71 4.25 -35.75
CA MET A 1 -65.81 4.63 -34.32
C MET A 1 -65.95 3.36 -33.49
N PRO A 2 -65.36 3.23 -32.29
CA PRO A 2 -64.47 4.15 -31.58
C PRO A 2 -63.10 3.56 -31.20
N THR A 3 -62.24 4.48 -30.81
CA THR A 3 -60.92 4.41 -30.17
C THR A 3 -60.95 3.77 -28.78
N HIS A 4 -59.84 3.16 -28.35
CA HIS A 4 -59.44 3.17 -26.95
C HIS A 4 -57.91 3.29 -26.81
N ASP A 5 -57.54 4.37 -26.14
CA ASP A 5 -56.21 4.72 -25.65
C ASP A 5 -55.73 3.74 -24.54
N SER A 6 -54.41 3.48 -24.53
CA SER A 6 -53.40 3.43 -23.44
C SER A 6 -53.82 3.28 -21.95
N PRO A 7 -52.90 3.15 -20.96
CA PRO A 7 -51.59 2.48 -20.83
C PRO A 7 -51.48 1.68 -19.50
N THR A 8 -50.48 0.80 -19.32
CA THR A 8 -49.94 0.43 -17.98
C THR A 8 -48.62 -0.34 -18.18
N THR A 9 -47.46 0.21 -17.76
CA THR A 9 -46.70 -0.14 -16.53
C THR A 9 -46.53 -1.65 -16.37
N SER A 10 -45.38 -2.25 -16.15
CA SER A 10 -44.13 -1.90 -15.48
C SER A 10 -43.17 -3.07 -15.84
N ASP A 11 -41.85 -2.96 -15.82
CA ASP A 11 -41.05 -2.92 -14.60
C ASP A 11 -39.65 -2.44 -14.98
N ALA A 12 -39.33 -1.24 -14.50
CA ALA A 12 -37.98 -0.88 -14.21
C ALA A 12 -37.55 -1.68 -12.97
N THR A 13 -36.71 -2.69 -13.16
CA THR A 13 -35.77 -3.13 -12.14
C THR A 13 -34.37 -3.11 -12.75
N ASN A 14 -33.97 -1.92 -13.18
CA ASN A 14 -32.55 -1.63 -13.31
C ASN A 14 -31.98 -1.71 -11.90
N ASN A 15 -31.24 -2.78 -11.65
CA ASN A 15 -30.45 -3.02 -10.46
C ASN A 15 -29.65 -1.77 -10.09
N GLU A 16 -30.17 -0.99 -9.15
CA GLU A 16 -29.39 -0.07 -8.33
C GLU A 16 -28.54 -0.91 -7.36
N CYS A 17 -27.48 -1.54 -7.87
CA CYS A 17 -26.43 -2.18 -7.07
C CYS A 17 -25.02 -1.72 -7.48
N ASP A 18 -24.94 -0.67 -8.31
CA ASP A 18 -23.73 0.12 -8.55
C ASP A 18 -23.83 1.45 -7.81
N ALA A 19 -24.17 1.40 -6.51
CA ALA A 19 -24.03 2.57 -5.64
C ALA A 19 -22.60 3.09 -5.79
N GLN A 20 -22.49 4.29 -6.38
CA GLN A 20 -21.26 4.83 -6.94
C GLN A 20 -20.11 4.77 -5.94
N ARG A 21 -19.12 3.88 -6.19
CA ARG A 21 -17.79 4.02 -5.57
C ARG A 21 -17.18 5.30 -6.11
N THR A 22 -17.40 6.40 -5.40
CA THR A 22 -16.69 7.65 -5.63
C THR A 22 -15.19 7.39 -5.48
N PRO A 23 -14.31 7.95 -6.35
CA PRO A 23 -12.87 7.70 -6.28
C PRO A 23 -12.30 7.85 -4.86
N LYS A 24 -12.80 8.79 -4.05
CA LYS A 24 -12.33 9.05 -2.69
C LYS A 24 -12.36 7.88 -1.71
N ASN A 25 -13.21 6.87 -1.89
CA ASN A 25 -13.34 5.72 -0.96
C ASN A 25 -12.82 4.39 -1.53
N THR A 26 -12.27 4.41 -2.75
CA THR A 26 -11.76 3.20 -3.40
C THR A 26 -10.48 2.71 -2.73
N THR A 27 -10.30 1.40 -2.72
CA THR A 27 -9.05 0.74 -2.28
C THR A 27 -8.20 0.30 -3.48
N TRP A 28 -8.47 0.87 -4.66
CA TRP A 28 -7.79 0.57 -5.92
C TRP A 28 -7.08 1.81 -6.45
N TRP A 29 -5.76 1.74 -6.55
CA TRP A 29 -4.91 2.90 -6.87
C TRP A 29 -5.16 3.55 -8.24
N PRO A 30 -5.34 2.84 -9.36
CA PRO A 30 -5.46 3.47 -10.67
C PRO A 30 -6.54 4.56 -10.80
N PRO A 31 -7.83 4.34 -10.46
CA PRO A 31 -8.83 5.41 -10.50
C PRO A 31 -8.55 6.51 -9.47
N LEU A 32 -7.90 6.18 -8.35
CA LEU A 32 -7.49 7.15 -7.34
C LEU A 32 -6.40 8.09 -7.88
N LYS A 33 -5.38 7.52 -8.53
CA LYS A 33 -4.28 8.23 -9.17
C LYS A 33 -4.82 9.22 -10.20
N GLU A 34 -5.75 8.77 -11.04
CA GLU A 34 -6.36 9.61 -12.07
C GLU A 34 -7.10 10.81 -11.47
N ALA A 35 -7.94 10.60 -10.46
CA ALA A 35 -8.68 11.67 -9.78
C ALA A 35 -7.76 12.66 -9.03
N LEU A 36 -6.68 12.17 -8.42
CA LEU A 36 -5.67 13.02 -7.77
C LEU A 36 -4.88 13.85 -8.80
N LEU A 37 -4.56 13.27 -9.96
CA LEU A 37 -3.83 13.98 -11.03
C LEU A 37 -4.69 14.97 -11.80
N SER A 38 -5.98 14.70 -11.99
CA SER A 38 -6.92 15.64 -12.61
C SER A 38 -7.25 16.82 -11.69
N GLY A 39 -7.09 16.65 -10.37
CA GLY A 39 -7.50 17.62 -9.36
C GLY A 39 -8.98 17.52 -8.99
N GLU A 40 -9.68 16.49 -9.48
CA GLU A 40 -11.06 16.15 -9.07
C GLU A 40 -11.12 15.74 -7.59
N LEU A 41 -10.01 15.22 -7.07
CA LEU A 41 -9.88 14.77 -5.70
C LEU A 41 -8.63 15.37 -5.07
N LYS A 42 -8.77 15.88 -3.85
CA LYS A 42 -7.62 16.26 -3.02
C LYS A 42 -7.23 15.11 -2.10
N PRO A 43 -5.93 14.94 -1.79
CA PRO A 43 -5.49 13.90 -0.86
C PRO A 43 -6.15 13.98 0.52
N GLU A 44 -6.40 15.18 1.04
CA GLU A 44 -7.10 15.39 2.31
C GLU A 44 -8.58 14.93 2.30
N ASP A 45 -9.20 14.84 1.13
CA ASP A 45 -10.58 14.39 0.96
C ASP A 45 -10.70 12.86 0.81
N LEU A 46 -9.57 12.14 0.88
CA LEU A 46 -9.53 10.69 0.82
C LEU A 46 -10.19 10.04 2.04
N GLU A 47 -11.03 9.05 1.77
CA GLU A 47 -11.80 8.32 2.78
C GLU A 47 -11.57 6.80 2.66
N VAL A 48 -10.37 6.41 2.26
CA VAL A 48 -10.02 5.01 2.01
C VAL A 48 -10.19 4.21 3.30
N GLN A 49 -11.02 3.16 3.25
CA GLN A 49 -11.21 2.22 4.36
C GLN A 49 -10.29 1.01 4.15
N CYS A 50 -9.56 0.61 5.19
CA CYS A 50 -8.66 -0.54 5.11
C CYS A 50 -9.45 -1.85 4.95
N PRO A 51 -9.24 -2.65 3.89
CA PRO A 51 -9.95 -3.91 3.71
C PRO A 51 -9.68 -4.97 4.78
N ILE A 52 -8.62 -4.81 5.59
CA ILE A 52 -8.22 -5.80 6.61
C ILE A 52 -8.96 -5.58 7.93
N CYS A 53 -9.01 -4.34 8.42
CA CYS A 53 -9.62 -4.04 9.72
C CYS A 53 -10.90 -3.19 9.62
N LEU A 54 -11.26 -2.74 8.41
CA LEU A 54 -12.41 -1.90 8.13
C LEU A 54 -12.37 -0.52 8.80
N GLU A 55 -11.21 -0.08 9.28
CA GLU A 55 -11.02 1.28 9.81
C GLU A 55 -10.58 2.24 8.69
N ARG A 56 -10.87 3.53 8.86
CA ARG A 56 -10.43 4.57 7.92
C ARG A 56 -8.91 4.71 7.96
N CYS A 57 -8.28 4.68 6.80
CA CYS A 57 -6.86 4.97 6.66
C CYS A 57 -6.60 6.46 6.76
N THR A 58 -5.47 6.83 7.36
CA THR A 58 -4.99 8.20 7.37
C THR A 58 -4.18 8.49 6.11
N VAL A 59 -4.31 9.68 5.55
CA VAL A 59 -3.39 10.20 4.55
C VAL A 59 -2.53 11.23 5.26
N LEU A 60 -1.26 10.91 5.47
CA LEU A 60 -0.35 11.67 6.33
C LEU A 60 0.78 12.26 5.50
N ASP A 61 1.29 13.39 5.98
CA ASP A 61 2.52 13.97 5.45
C ASP A 61 3.74 13.14 5.90
N HIS A 62 4.82 13.17 5.13
CA HIS A 62 6.01 12.34 5.34
C HIS A 62 6.65 12.54 6.73
N GLU A 63 6.51 13.71 7.35
CA GLU A 63 7.05 13.95 8.71
C GLU A 63 6.37 13.06 9.76
N TYR A 64 5.11 12.68 9.56
CA TYR A 64 4.36 11.82 10.46
C TYR A 64 4.59 10.31 10.18
N GLU A 65 5.19 9.96 9.04
CA GLU A 65 5.65 8.61 8.74
C GLU A 65 6.76 8.17 9.71
N LEU A 66 7.66 9.09 10.06
CA LEU A 66 8.75 8.87 11.02
C LEU A 66 8.26 8.68 12.46
N LEU A 67 7.10 9.23 12.79
CA LEU A 67 6.48 9.12 14.12
C LEU A 67 5.69 7.82 14.32
N GLY A 68 5.65 6.93 13.32
CA GLY A 68 5.09 5.58 13.47
C GLY A 68 3.57 5.54 13.61
N TYR A 69 2.85 6.55 13.10
CA TYR A 69 1.39 6.55 13.12
C TYR A 69 0.79 5.36 12.35
N GLN A 70 -0.26 4.80 12.95
CA GLN A 70 -0.52 3.36 12.91
C GLN A 70 -1.43 2.88 11.77
N HIS A 71 -1.83 3.73 10.81
CA HIS A 71 -2.78 3.32 9.78
C HIS A 71 -2.75 4.14 8.48
N ALA A 72 -1.56 4.50 8.00
CA ALA A 72 -1.43 5.25 6.75
C ALA A 72 -1.89 4.43 5.53
N ALA A 73 -2.63 5.05 4.61
CA ALA A 73 -3.02 4.40 3.35
C ALA A 73 -1.77 4.13 2.49
N SER A 74 -1.52 2.86 2.16
CA SER A 74 -0.37 2.43 1.38
C SER A 74 -0.79 1.62 0.16
N ILE A 75 -0.25 2.00 -0.99
CA ILE A 75 -0.42 1.43 -2.32
C ILE A 75 0.58 0.27 -2.48
N TYR A 76 0.09 -0.93 -2.74
CA TYR A 76 0.94 -2.10 -3.01
C TYR A 76 1.19 -2.28 -4.50
N ALA A 77 2.21 -3.06 -4.86
CA ALA A 77 2.60 -3.29 -6.25
C ALA A 77 1.48 -3.80 -7.16
N CYS A 78 0.53 -4.55 -6.59
CA CYS A 78 -0.66 -5.01 -7.31
C CYS A 78 -1.69 -3.89 -7.57
N GLY A 79 -1.58 -2.74 -6.90
CA GLY A 79 -2.49 -1.60 -6.97
C GLY A 79 -3.50 -1.48 -5.83
N HIS A 80 -3.64 -2.51 -4.98
CA HIS A 80 -4.54 -2.45 -3.83
C HIS A 80 -3.97 -1.60 -2.69
N ILE A 81 -4.87 -0.89 -2.01
CA ILE A 81 -4.55 0.03 -0.92
C ILE A 81 -4.98 -0.59 0.41
N PHE A 82 -4.08 -0.56 1.39
CA PHE A 82 -4.34 -1.04 2.75
C PHE A 82 -3.76 -0.06 3.78
N GLY A 83 -4.23 -0.14 5.02
CA GLY A 83 -3.53 0.47 6.15
C GLY A 83 -2.16 -0.20 6.34
N ASN A 84 -1.10 0.60 6.33
CA ASN A 84 0.29 0.13 6.32
C ASN A 84 0.59 -0.84 7.47
N MET A 85 0.08 -0.57 8.69
CA MET A 85 0.33 -1.45 9.84
C MET A 85 -0.45 -2.75 9.78
N CYS A 86 -1.67 -2.75 9.23
CA CYS A 86 -2.43 -3.98 9.04
C CYS A 86 -1.69 -4.92 8.10
N MET A 87 -1.20 -4.38 6.98
CA MET A 87 -0.42 -5.19 6.06
C MET A 87 0.92 -5.59 6.64
N ARG A 88 1.65 -4.71 7.36
CA ARG A 88 2.91 -5.08 8.04
C ARG A 88 2.71 -6.22 9.04
N LYS A 89 1.65 -6.19 9.86
CA LYS A 89 1.31 -7.28 10.78
C LYS A 89 1.04 -8.58 10.03
N ARG A 90 0.28 -8.52 8.93
CA ARG A 90 0.01 -9.68 8.08
C ARG A 90 1.29 -10.24 7.46
N LEU A 91 2.13 -9.38 6.88
CA LEU A 91 3.40 -9.76 6.28
C LEU A 91 4.32 -10.43 7.31
N TYR A 92 4.40 -9.90 8.53
CA TYR A 92 5.17 -10.51 9.60
C TYR A 92 4.68 -11.94 9.92
N HIS A 93 3.36 -12.13 10.05
CA HIS A 93 2.76 -13.44 10.29
C HIS A 93 3.09 -14.42 9.16
N VAL A 94 2.85 -14.02 7.90
CA VAL A 94 3.12 -14.83 6.70
C VAL A 94 4.61 -15.24 6.63
N ILE A 95 5.53 -14.34 6.98
CA ILE A 95 6.97 -14.62 6.98
C ILE A 95 7.33 -15.64 8.07
N VAL A 96 6.78 -15.48 9.29
CA VAL A 96 7.04 -16.40 10.41
C VAL A 96 6.50 -17.79 10.10
N GLU A 97 5.29 -17.86 9.55
CA GLU A 97 4.61 -19.12 9.17
C GLU A 97 5.12 -19.70 7.84
N ARG A 98 6.07 -19.03 7.17
CA ARG A 98 6.64 -19.44 5.87
C ARG A 98 5.60 -19.61 4.76
N GLU A 99 4.56 -18.80 4.81
CA GLU A 99 3.53 -18.73 3.80
C GLU A 99 3.95 -17.80 2.64
N GLU A 100 3.24 -17.90 1.51
CA GLU A 100 3.45 -17.00 0.38
C GLU A 100 2.95 -15.58 0.69
N VAL A 101 3.80 -14.60 0.41
CA VAL A 101 3.47 -13.19 0.58
C VAL A 101 2.64 -12.73 -0.61
N THR A 102 1.31 -12.77 -0.45
CA THR A 102 0.33 -12.41 -1.47
C THR A 102 -0.61 -11.30 -1.00
N CYS A 103 -1.19 -10.58 -1.96
CA CYS A 103 -2.25 -9.62 -1.70
C CYS A 103 -3.52 -10.34 -1.18
N PRO A 104 -4.12 -9.91 -0.07
CA PRO A 104 -5.34 -10.56 0.44
C PRO A 104 -6.58 -10.35 -0.44
N LEU A 105 -6.57 -9.38 -1.35
CA LEU A 105 -7.71 -9.10 -2.24
C LEU A 105 -7.62 -9.79 -3.59
N CYS A 106 -6.42 -9.89 -4.17
CA CYS A 106 -6.25 -10.41 -5.53
C CYS A 106 -5.24 -11.55 -5.64
N LEU A 107 -4.64 -11.99 -4.53
CA LEU A 107 -3.67 -13.09 -4.44
C LEU A 107 -2.37 -12.89 -5.25
N GLU A 108 -2.19 -11.73 -5.89
CA GLU A 108 -0.95 -11.37 -6.58
C GLU A 108 0.25 -11.45 -5.62
N CYS A 109 1.37 -11.97 -6.12
CA CYS A 109 2.59 -12.08 -5.34
C CYS A 109 3.13 -10.68 -5.01
N LEU A 110 3.38 -10.44 -3.73
CA LEU A 110 3.91 -9.19 -3.20
C LEU A 110 5.39 -9.33 -2.80
N GLN A 111 6.12 -10.28 -3.38
CA GLN A 111 7.56 -10.42 -3.16
C GLN A 111 8.35 -9.74 -4.27
N HIS A 112 9.50 -9.19 -3.90
CA HIS A 112 10.46 -8.69 -4.87
C HIS A 112 11.07 -9.88 -5.63
N PRO A 113 10.99 -9.93 -6.97
CA PRO A 113 11.33 -11.12 -7.74
C PRO A 113 12.79 -11.53 -7.63
N GLN A 114 13.70 -10.59 -7.38
CA GLN A 114 15.14 -10.86 -7.32
C GLN A 114 15.63 -11.29 -5.93
N CYS A 115 14.95 -10.88 -4.85
CA CYS A 115 15.44 -11.08 -3.48
C CYS A 115 14.43 -11.73 -2.53
N GLY A 116 13.18 -11.94 -2.96
CA GLY A 116 12.12 -12.58 -2.17
C GLY A 116 11.57 -11.73 -1.02
N HIS A 117 12.14 -10.56 -0.73
CA HIS A 117 11.65 -9.67 0.32
C HIS A 117 10.25 -9.13 -0.01
N PRO A 118 9.39 -8.92 1.01
CA PRO A 118 8.04 -8.41 0.80
C PRO A 118 8.06 -6.94 0.31
N ASN A 119 7.12 -6.62 -0.57
CA ASN A 119 6.78 -5.26 -0.96
C ASN A 119 6.05 -4.58 0.20
N LEU A 120 6.61 -3.49 0.73
CA LEU A 120 6.03 -2.76 1.87
C LEU A 120 5.00 -1.70 1.45
N GLY A 121 4.74 -1.58 0.14
CA GLY A 121 3.89 -0.56 -0.44
C GLY A 121 4.53 0.84 -0.42
N HIS A 122 3.80 1.79 -1.00
CA HIS A 122 4.11 3.22 -1.04
C HIS A 122 2.97 3.98 -0.38
N ILE A 123 3.26 4.86 0.58
CA ILE A 123 2.22 5.71 1.17
C ILE A 123 1.62 6.60 0.08
N ILE A 124 0.30 6.80 0.11
CA ILE A 124 -0.37 7.73 -0.81
C ILE A 124 0.24 9.12 -0.62
N PRO A 125 0.83 9.72 -1.66
CA PRO A 125 1.43 11.04 -1.55
C PRO A 125 0.36 12.14 -1.43
N LEU A 126 0.68 13.18 -0.64
CA LEU A 126 -0.13 14.40 -0.55
C LEU A 126 0.10 15.35 -1.73
N GLU A 127 1.30 15.34 -2.30
CA GLU A 127 1.68 16.27 -3.36
C GLU A 127 1.41 15.66 -4.74
N LYS A 128 0.78 16.42 -5.63
CA LYS A 128 0.46 15.98 -6.99
C LYS A 128 1.71 15.54 -7.77
N GLU A 129 2.83 16.25 -7.58
CA GLU A 129 4.11 15.95 -8.19
C GLU A 129 4.58 14.55 -7.77
N ARG A 130 4.41 14.19 -6.49
CA ARG A 130 4.74 12.86 -5.98
C ARG A 130 3.75 11.78 -6.40
N THR A 131 2.47 12.12 -6.62
CA THR A 131 1.49 11.19 -7.22
C THR A 131 1.98 10.63 -8.55
N SER A 132 2.62 11.47 -9.37
CA SER A 132 3.20 11.03 -10.65
C SER A 132 4.41 10.11 -10.48
N SER A 133 5.13 10.21 -9.35
CA SER A 133 6.30 9.40 -9.03
C SER A 133 5.97 8.00 -8.50
N VAL A 134 4.72 7.73 -8.12
CA VAL A 134 4.29 6.38 -7.74
C VAL A 134 4.38 5.48 -8.97
N PRO A 135 5.19 4.40 -8.93
CA PRO A 135 5.33 3.49 -10.06
C PRO A 135 3.98 2.95 -10.51
N GLU A 136 3.89 2.63 -11.79
CA GLU A 136 2.74 1.88 -12.30
C GLU A 136 2.60 0.54 -11.57
N ILE A 137 1.38 0.03 -11.54
CA ILE A 137 1.10 -1.28 -10.93
C ILE A 137 1.57 -2.40 -11.85
N LEU A 138 1.87 -3.57 -11.28
CA LEU A 138 2.41 -4.72 -12.03
C LEU A 138 1.51 -5.11 -13.22
N SER A 139 0.19 -5.16 -13.02
CA SER A 139 -0.77 -5.53 -14.07
C SER A 139 -0.89 -4.50 -15.21
N ARG A 140 -0.30 -3.31 -15.05
CA ARG A 140 -0.22 -2.26 -16.08
C ARG A 140 1.20 -2.06 -16.61
N GLY A 141 2.07 -3.06 -16.44
CA GLY A 141 3.45 -3.03 -16.94
C GLY A 141 4.43 -2.27 -16.03
N GLY A 142 4.00 -1.92 -14.81
CA GLY A 142 4.90 -1.36 -13.81
C GLY A 142 5.94 -2.38 -13.33
N THR A 143 7.03 -1.86 -12.78
CA THR A 143 8.14 -2.66 -12.27
C THR A 143 8.42 -2.31 -10.82
N LEU A 144 8.82 -3.31 -10.03
CA LEU A 144 9.43 -3.04 -8.73
C LEU A 144 10.83 -2.46 -8.92
N GLU A 145 11.18 -1.47 -8.09
CA GLU A 145 12.52 -0.91 -8.03
C GLU A 145 13.57 -2.02 -7.82
N PRO A 146 14.73 -1.99 -8.51
CA PRO A 146 15.74 -3.04 -8.43
C PRO A 146 16.21 -3.36 -7.00
N ASN A 147 16.22 -2.34 -6.14
CA ASN A 147 16.54 -2.48 -4.72
C ASN A 147 15.28 -2.26 -3.88
N CYS A 148 14.78 -3.33 -3.27
CA CYS A 148 13.72 -3.20 -2.28
C CYS A 148 14.23 -2.52 -0.99
N GLN A 149 13.30 -2.01 -0.18
CA GLN A 149 13.63 -1.30 1.07
C GLN A 149 14.51 -2.13 2.02
N PHE A 150 14.30 -3.46 2.09
CA PHE A 150 15.14 -4.36 2.90
C PHE A 150 16.57 -4.47 2.37
N CYS A 151 16.75 -4.63 1.06
CA CYS A 151 18.07 -4.68 0.43
C CYS A 151 18.81 -3.34 0.64
N TRP A 152 18.11 -2.22 0.44
CA TRP A 152 18.68 -0.90 0.67
C TRP A 152 19.12 -0.70 2.12
N LEU A 153 18.29 -1.06 3.11
CA LEU A 153 18.62 -0.98 4.54
C LEU A 153 19.79 -1.90 4.89
N ALA A 154 19.82 -3.12 4.37
CA ALA A 154 20.92 -4.05 4.60
C ALA A 154 22.24 -3.49 4.04
N ASP A 155 22.22 -2.90 2.85
CA ASP A 155 23.40 -2.31 2.24
C ASP A 155 23.85 -1.03 2.94
N LEU A 156 22.91 -0.20 3.41
CA LEU A 156 23.21 0.95 4.26
C LEU A 156 23.86 0.49 5.58
N ALA A 157 23.31 -0.52 6.24
CA ALA A 157 23.86 -1.07 7.48
C ALA A 157 25.29 -1.62 7.25
N LYS A 158 25.55 -2.33 6.15
CA LYS A 158 26.90 -2.78 5.78
C LYS A 158 27.86 -1.61 5.56
N LYS A 159 27.42 -0.55 4.88
CA LYS A 159 28.23 0.66 4.65
C LYS A 159 28.56 1.37 5.97
N LEU A 160 27.58 1.51 6.86
CA LEU A 160 27.76 2.10 8.19
C LEU A 160 28.72 1.26 9.04
N LYS A 161 28.56 -0.07 9.06
CA LYS A 161 29.47 -0.98 9.77
C LYS A 161 30.92 -0.82 9.28
N ARG A 162 31.15 -0.83 7.95
CA ARG A 162 32.49 -0.63 7.38
C ARG A 162 33.10 0.70 7.80
N LYS A 163 32.33 1.78 7.75
CA LYS A 163 32.81 3.12 8.14
C LYS A 163 33.16 3.18 9.63
N LEU A 164 32.34 2.59 10.50
CA LEU A 164 32.62 2.50 11.93
C LEU A 164 33.88 1.67 12.22
N CYS A 165 34.04 0.51 11.57
CA CYS A 165 35.25 -0.31 11.70
C CYS A 165 36.51 0.39 11.16
N SER A 166 36.41 1.22 10.12
CA SER A 166 37.57 1.98 9.61
C SER A 166 37.95 3.19 10.48
N LEU A 167 37.06 3.64 11.37
CA LEU A 167 37.30 4.74 12.30
C LEU A 167 37.87 4.26 13.64
N HIS A 168 37.77 2.96 13.94
CA HIS A 168 38.24 2.33 15.16
C HIS A 168 39.19 1.18 14.79
N ASP A 169 40.51 1.34 14.99
CA ASP A 169 41.57 0.32 14.79
C ASP A 169 41.48 -0.87 15.78
N GLY A 170 40.28 -1.35 16.09
CA GLY A 170 40.08 -2.38 17.10
C GLY A 170 38.64 -2.89 17.15
N ASP A 171 38.51 -4.16 16.74
CA ASP A 171 37.56 -5.16 17.21
C ASP A 171 36.19 -4.64 17.70
N PHE A 172 35.28 -4.44 16.74
CA PHE A 172 33.85 -4.26 16.99
C PHE A 172 33.10 -5.60 16.90
N ASP A 173 33.75 -6.70 17.28
CA ASP A 173 33.09 -7.99 17.41
C ASP A 173 32.52 -8.15 18.84
N ASP A 174 31.38 -8.81 18.93
CA ASP A 174 30.66 -9.25 20.14
C ASP A 174 29.74 -8.33 20.99
N ARG A 175 29.65 -7.00 20.82
CA ARG A 175 28.78 -6.18 21.71
C ARG A 175 27.38 -5.83 21.22
N ILE A 176 27.03 -6.06 19.96
CA ILE A 176 25.65 -5.86 19.48
C ILE A 176 24.96 -7.20 19.28
N LYS A 177 24.61 -7.85 20.39
CA LYS A 177 23.56 -8.88 20.40
C LYS A 177 22.22 -8.17 20.52
N VAL A 178 21.59 -7.82 19.40
CA VAL A 178 20.18 -7.41 19.40
C VAL A 178 19.35 -8.63 19.78
N LYS A 179 19.09 -8.82 21.07
CA LYS A 179 18.09 -9.76 21.54
C LYS A 179 16.72 -9.14 21.29
N VAL A 180 16.10 -9.50 20.17
CA VAL A 180 14.65 -9.28 19.99
C VAL A 180 13.95 -10.24 20.95
N LYS A 181 13.60 -9.76 22.15
CA LYS A 181 12.64 -10.44 23.01
C LYS A 181 11.25 -10.16 22.44
N VAL A 182 10.68 -11.16 21.78
CA VAL A 182 9.23 -11.21 21.52
C VAL A 182 8.61 -11.70 22.83
N ASN A 183 7.96 -10.80 23.57
CA ASN A 183 7.11 -11.21 24.68
C ASN A 183 5.75 -11.62 24.10
N ILE A 184 5.34 -12.83 24.45
CA ILE A 184 4.11 -13.54 24.08
C ILE A 184 2.89 -12.78 24.62
#